data_AF-A0A318Z3F8-F1
#
_entry.id   AF-A0A318Z3F8-F1
#
_cell.length_a   1.000
_cell.length_b   1.000
_cell.length_c   1.000
_cell.angle_alpha   90.00
_cell.angle_beta   90.00
_cell.angle_gamma   90.00
#
_symmetry.space_group_name_H-M   'P 1'
#
loop_
_entity.id
_entity.type
_entity.pdbx_description
1 polymer ?
#
loop_
_entity_poly.entity_id
_entity_poly.type
_entity_poly.pdbx_seq_one_letter_code
_entity_poly.pdbx_strand_id
1 'polypeptide(L)'
;MSSTNDTPTATATATPKPPNPKQQQEQQQQQQQQSQPQQPNQKGRKGGRGGRGSAGGTGNKNHDPKTGRQITVSKAMSFVLRHAAEKEGLKMDAQGYASVGDLLAWRKLKSLKVTFPEIVDAVASSDKKRFGLLYLPPTSESTSTSTSTAPEATTGDITTTATETATVSALAAATTDQDPAHYFIRATQGHSIKSVEAAGLLERLTLDGDRSKLPATVVHGTFHGAWPLILESGGLRCMGRNQVHFATGPTREVVLARCAAAAAEKEEGGVVGEQQQVISGMRRDAQVLIYIDLVKALEAGCPFWRSENGVILSEGIEGRVPLEVFEAVVERRLGTIWERGAVVQEWPAEWSRRRNPKGGPKSDGSK
;
A
#
# COMPACT_ATOMS: atom_id res chain seq x y z
N MET A 1 -12.51 39.95 -80.72
CA MET A 1 -13.96 39.95 -80.46
C MET A 1 -14.58 39.11 -81.58
N SER A 2 -14.43 37.78 -81.56
CA SER A 2 -15.23 36.79 -80.80
C SER A 2 -16.72 36.92 -81.09
N SER A 3 -17.49 35.90 -81.45
CA SER A 3 -17.30 34.54 -81.96
C SER A 3 -18.68 34.14 -82.53
N THR A 4 -18.70 33.27 -83.53
CA THR A 4 -19.86 32.70 -84.22
C THR A 4 -20.73 31.83 -83.31
N ASN A 5 -22.06 31.96 -83.44
CA ASN A 5 -23.05 31.07 -82.84
C ASN A 5 -23.48 30.01 -83.86
N ASP A 6 -23.21 28.74 -83.56
CA ASP A 6 -23.79 27.59 -84.25
C ASP A 6 -24.45 26.63 -83.24
N THR A 7 -25.58 26.09 -83.67
CA THR A 7 -26.54 25.31 -82.89
C THR A 7 -26.13 23.84 -82.82
N PRO A 8 -26.26 23.14 -81.67
CA PRO A 8 -26.18 21.68 -81.67
C PRO A 8 -27.53 20.99 -81.39
N THR A 9 -27.78 20.01 -82.24
CA THR A 9 -28.82 18.97 -82.26
C THR A 9 -28.76 18.04 -81.04
N ALA A 10 -29.93 17.67 -80.53
CA ALA A 10 -30.13 16.72 -79.45
C ALA A 10 -29.83 15.26 -79.88
N THR A 11 -29.07 14.53 -79.06
CA THR A 11 -28.94 13.07 -79.13
C THR A 11 -29.20 12.48 -77.76
N ALA A 12 -30.27 11.68 -77.64
CA ALA A 12 -30.66 10.96 -76.44
C ALA A 12 -29.66 9.83 -76.15
N THR A 13 -29.12 9.78 -74.94
CA THR A 13 -28.27 8.68 -74.46
C THR A 13 -28.97 7.97 -73.31
N ALA A 14 -29.17 6.66 -73.47
CA ALA A 14 -29.87 5.78 -72.54
C ALA A 14 -29.09 5.58 -71.22
N THR A 15 -29.84 5.54 -70.12
CA THR A 15 -29.38 5.23 -68.76
C THR A 15 -29.09 3.73 -68.59
N PRO A 16 -27.94 3.32 -68.02
CA PRO A 16 -27.67 1.91 -67.72
C PRO A 16 -28.39 1.44 -66.44
N LYS A 17 -29.00 0.26 -66.53
CA LYS A 17 -29.70 -0.44 -65.43
C LYS A 17 -28.70 -0.88 -64.34
N PRO A 18 -29.03 -0.76 -63.04
CA PRO A 18 -28.14 -1.18 -61.96
C PRO A 18 -28.02 -2.72 -61.88
N PRO A 19 -26.86 -3.25 -61.42
CA PRO A 19 -26.59 -4.69 -61.36
C PRO A 19 -27.37 -5.39 -60.24
N ASN A 20 -27.59 -6.69 -60.45
CA ASN A 20 -28.43 -7.55 -59.62
C ASN A 20 -27.74 -7.90 -58.27
N PRO A 21 -28.39 -7.66 -57.10
CA PRO A 21 -27.76 -7.82 -55.78
C PRO A 21 -27.31 -9.24 -55.40
N LYS A 22 -27.74 -10.28 -56.14
CA LYS A 22 -27.30 -11.66 -55.88
C LYS A 22 -25.85 -11.95 -56.33
N GLN A 23 -25.32 -11.23 -57.32
CA GLN A 23 -23.95 -11.46 -57.80
C GLN A 23 -22.87 -10.80 -56.91
N GLN A 24 -23.22 -9.79 -56.12
CA GLN A 24 -22.28 -9.15 -55.18
C GLN A 24 -22.09 -9.97 -53.89
N GLN A 25 -23.07 -10.79 -53.49
CA GLN A 25 -22.96 -11.64 -52.30
C GLN A 25 -22.08 -12.88 -52.52
N GLU A 26 -22.06 -13.47 -53.72
CA GLU A 26 -21.20 -14.63 -54.02
C GLU A 26 -19.71 -14.26 -54.14
N GLN A 27 -19.37 -13.06 -54.64
CA GLN A 27 -17.98 -12.61 -54.70
C GLN A 27 -17.39 -12.26 -53.32
N GLN A 28 -18.21 -11.81 -52.37
CA GLN A 28 -17.74 -11.54 -50.99
C GLN A 28 -17.54 -12.82 -50.16
N GLN A 29 -18.30 -13.89 -50.43
CA GLN A 29 -18.10 -15.17 -49.73
C GLN A 29 -16.87 -15.95 -50.24
N GLN A 30 -16.48 -15.81 -51.51
CA GLN A 30 -15.27 -16.46 -52.03
C GLN A 30 -13.96 -15.79 -51.59
N GLN A 31 -13.96 -14.49 -51.26
CA GLN A 31 -12.78 -13.80 -50.73
C GLN A 31 -12.51 -14.02 -49.23
N GLN A 32 -13.50 -14.50 -48.46
CA GLN A 32 -13.32 -14.78 -47.02
C GLN A 32 -12.78 -16.20 -46.71
N GLN A 33 -12.68 -17.10 -47.70
CA GLN A 33 -12.16 -18.46 -47.50
C GLN A 33 -10.66 -18.63 -47.81
N GLN A 34 -9.95 -17.59 -48.28
CA GLN A 34 -8.52 -17.70 -48.67
C GLN A 34 -7.52 -17.09 -47.68
N SER A 35 -7.95 -16.71 -46.47
CA SER A 35 -7.10 -16.02 -45.49
C SER A 35 -7.08 -16.72 -44.13
N GLN A 36 -6.61 -17.98 -44.08
CA GLN A 36 -6.22 -18.64 -42.82
C GLN A 36 -4.72 -19.03 -42.88
N PRO A 37 -3.86 -18.53 -41.98
CA PRO A 37 -2.49 -18.99 -41.88
C PRO A 37 -2.41 -20.39 -41.24
N GLN A 38 -1.79 -21.32 -41.96
CA GLN A 38 -1.52 -22.70 -41.55
C GLN A 38 -0.48 -22.77 -40.42
N GLN A 39 -0.75 -23.54 -39.37
CA GLN A 39 0.23 -23.92 -38.34
C GLN A 39 1.16 -25.04 -38.85
N PRO A 40 2.49 -24.95 -38.67
CA PRO A 40 3.36 -26.08 -38.93
C PRO A 40 3.50 -27.00 -37.70
N ASN A 41 3.45 -28.29 -38.03
CA ASN A 41 3.39 -29.48 -37.21
C ASN A 41 4.70 -29.75 -36.41
N GLN A 42 4.57 -30.26 -35.19
CA GLN A 42 5.69 -30.71 -34.35
C GLN A 42 6.26 -32.05 -34.85
N LYS A 43 7.59 -32.19 -34.89
CA LYS A 43 8.29 -33.46 -34.62
C LYS A 43 9.62 -33.20 -33.94
N GLY A 44 9.84 -33.90 -32.83
CA GLY A 44 10.81 -33.54 -31.80
C GLY A 44 12.26 -33.94 -32.04
N ARG A 45 13.11 -33.46 -31.13
CA ARG A 45 14.40 -34.06 -30.80
C ARG A 45 14.81 -33.72 -29.36
N LYS A 46 15.19 -34.77 -28.64
CA LYS A 46 15.75 -34.78 -27.28
C LYS A 46 16.98 -33.86 -27.16
N GLY A 47 17.08 -33.12 -26.05
CA GLY A 47 18.30 -32.47 -25.58
C GLY A 47 18.08 -31.93 -24.16
N GLY A 48 18.83 -32.44 -23.19
CA GLY A 48 18.59 -32.20 -21.77
C GLY A 48 19.21 -30.93 -21.19
N ARG A 49 18.86 -30.73 -19.91
CA ARG A 49 19.60 -30.03 -18.84
C ARG A 49 19.61 -28.50 -18.87
N GLY A 50 19.01 -27.91 -17.83
CA GLY A 50 19.26 -26.52 -17.42
C GLY A 50 18.05 -25.85 -16.79
N GLY A 51 17.97 -25.86 -15.45
CA GLY A 51 17.01 -25.03 -14.72
C GLY A 51 17.22 -23.55 -15.03
N ARG A 52 16.14 -22.82 -15.29
CA ARG A 52 16.15 -21.36 -15.40
C ARG A 52 15.09 -20.78 -14.49
N GLY A 53 15.60 -20.25 -13.37
CA GLY A 53 14.89 -19.31 -12.54
C GLY A 53 14.49 -18.07 -13.33
N SER A 54 13.39 -17.50 -12.88
CA SER A 54 12.77 -16.28 -13.38
C SER A 54 13.76 -15.11 -13.40
N ALA A 55 14.25 -14.76 -14.58
CA ALA A 55 15.01 -13.54 -14.82
C ALA A 55 14.03 -12.35 -14.90
N GLY A 56 13.74 -11.77 -13.73
CA GLY A 56 13.15 -10.44 -13.62
C GLY A 56 14.26 -9.39 -13.51
N GLY A 57 14.38 -8.55 -14.55
CA GLY A 57 15.17 -7.32 -14.67
C GLY A 57 16.14 -6.95 -13.54
N THR A 58 17.40 -7.32 -13.72
CA THR A 58 18.55 -6.82 -12.96
C THR A 58 18.93 -5.41 -13.44
N GLY A 59 18.38 -4.40 -12.77
CA GLY A 59 19.02 -3.09 -12.74
C GLY A 59 20.23 -3.18 -11.83
N ASN A 60 21.43 -3.15 -12.41
CA ASN A 60 22.70 -3.17 -11.70
C ASN A 60 22.86 -1.87 -10.87
N LYS A 61 22.30 -1.85 -9.67
CA LYS A 61 22.76 -0.95 -8.61
C LYS A 61 23.79 -1.74 -7.83
N ASN A 62 25.03 -1.26 -7.81
CA ASN A 62 26.05 -1.67 -6.85
C ASN A 62 25.47 -1.47 -5.43
N HIS A 63 24.79 -2.48 -4.90
CA HIS A 63 24.26 -2.45 -3.55
C HIS A 63 25.40 -2.91 -2.65
N ASP A 64 25.86 -2.02 -1.77
CA ASP A 64 26.80 -2.38 -0.73
C ASP A 64 26.27 -3.65 -0.03
N PRO A 65 27.02 -4.77 0.02
CA PRO A 65 26.57 -6.01 0.63
C PRO A 65 26.05 -5.84 2.07
N LYS A 66 26.47 -4.79 2.78
CA LYS A 66 25.94 -4.42 4.11
C LYS A 66 24.45 -4.04 4.08
N THR A 67 24.00 -3.32 3.05
CA THR A 67 22.60 -2.87 2.93
C THR A 67 21.62 -4.02 2.65
N GLY A 68 22.03 -5.02 1.85
CA GLY A 68 21.22 -6.21 1.58
C GLY A 68 20.99 -7.07 2.82
N ARG A 69 22.02 -7.21 3.67
CA ARG A 69 21.93 -7.94 4.94
C ARG A 69 20.98 -7.23 5.91
N GLN A 70 21.14 -5.92 6.12
CA GLN A 70 20.27 -5.13 6.99
C GLN A 70 18.78 -5.20 6.59
N ILE A 71 18.48 -5.11 5.29
CA ILE A 71 17.11 -5.25 4.77
C ILE A 71 16.56 -6.66 5.08
N THR A 72 17.39 -7.70 4.98
CA THR A 72 16.99 -9.09 5.24
C THR A 72 16.65 -9.30 6.71
N VAL A 73 17.50 -8.80 7.62
CA VAL A 73 17.26 -8.82 9.08
C VAL A 73 15.98 -8.04 9.41
N SER A 74 15.84 -6.82 8.91
CA SER A 74 14.65 -5.98 9.14
C SER A 74 13.35 -6.64 8.67
N LYS A 75 13.37 -7.32 7.51
CA LYS A 75 12.21 -8.08 7.03
C LYS A 75 11.90 -9.30 7.89
N ALA A 76 12.92 -10.02 8.37
CA ALA A 76 12.73 -11.17 9.25
C ALA A 76 12.13 -10.75 10.59
N MET A 77 12.66 -9.70 11.21
CA MET A 77 12.11 -9.12 12.46
C MET A 77 10.69 -8.60 12.26
N SER A 78 10.44 -7.86 11.17
CA SER A 78 9.09 -7.37 10.85
C SER A 78 8.08 -8.51 10.67
N PHE A 79 8.51 -9.65 10.10
CA PHE A 79 7.63 -10.80 9.92
C PHE A 79 7.26 -11.45 11.26
N VAL A 80 8.25 -11.75 12.11
CA VAL A 80 7.98 -12.44 13.38
C VAL A 80 7.22 -11.55 14.35
N LEU A 81 7.66 -10.30 14.54
CA LEU A 81 7.06 -9.37 15.51
C LEU A 81 5.65 -8.91 15.12
N ARG A 82 5.26 -9.00 13.84
CA ARG A 82 3.93 -8.54 13.39
C ARG A 82 2.94 -9.65 13.10
N HIS A 83 3.42 -10.83 12.74
CA HIS A 83 2.54 -11.86 12.15
C HIS A 83 2.75 -13.27 12.70
N ALA A 84 3.98 -13.61 13.11
CA ALA A 84 4.33 -15.02 13.29
C ALA A 84 4.81 -15.38 14.71
N ALA A 85 4.84 -14.45 15.66
CA ALA A 85 5.38 -14.71 16.99
C ALA A 85 4.73 -15.92 17.69
N GLU A 86 3.39 -15.97 17.75
CA GLU A 86 2.65 -17.10 18.33
C GLU A 86 2.97 -18.43 17.63
N LYS A 87 3.04 -18.41 16.29
CA LYS A 87 3.32 -19.59 15.46
C LYS A 87 4.77 -20.08 15.63
N GLU A 88 5.70 -19.17 15.82
CA GLU A 88 7.14 -19.44 15.93
C GLU A 88 7.58 -19.63 17.39
N GLY A 89 6.64 -19.59 18.34
CA GLY A 89 6.90 -19.78 19.78
C GLY A 89 7.61 -18.61 20.46
N LEU A 90 7.62 -17.43 19.83
CA LEU A 90 8.18 -16.22 20.43
C LEU A 90 7.13 -15.61 21.36
N LYS A 91 7.42 -15.60 22.67
CA LYS A 91 6.54 -15.01 23.68
C LYS A 91 6.56 -13.49 23.54
N MET A 92 5.37 -12.91 23.53
CA MET A 92 5.16 -11.47 23.50
C MET A 92 4.21 -11.08 24.62
N ASP A 93 4.43 -9.91 25.21
CA ASP A 93 3.47 -9.31 26.14
C ASP A 93 2.30 -8.62 25.39
N ALA A 94 1.33 -8.09 26.15
CA ALA A 94 0.18 -7.38 25.60
C ALA A 94 0.58 -6.12 24.80
N GLN A 95 1.74 -5.52 25.12
CA GLN A 95 2.29 -4.35 24.43
C GLN A 95 3.12 -4.72 23.19
N GLY A 96 3.28 -6.02 22.92
CA GLY A 96 4.01 -6.57 21.80
C GLY A 96 5.53 -6.62 21.97
N TYR A 97 6.06 -6.47 23.19
CA TYR A 97 7.48 -6.67 23.47
C TYR A 97 7.81 -8.17 23.61
N ALA A 98 8.90 -8.57 22.95
CA ALA A 98 9.53 -9.89 23.07
C ALA A 98 10.97 -9.73 23.56
N SER A 99 11.48 -10.72 24.31
CA SER A 99 12.90 -10.76 24.69
C SER A 99 13.81 -10.79 23.46
N VAL A 100 14.86 -9.96 23.44
CA VAL A 100 15.86 -9.97 22.36
C VAL A 100 16.68 -11.26 22.38
N GLY A 101 16.92 -11.84 23.56
CA GLY A 101 17.53 -13.17 23.70
C GLY A 101 16.73 -14.25 22.97
N ASP A 102 15.42 -14.33 23.22
CA ASP A 102 14.52 -15.28 22.54
C ASP A 102 14.44 -15.01 21.03
N LEU A 103 14.43 -13.73 20.64
CA LEU A 103 14.43 -13.34 19.23
C LEU A 103 15.71 -13.80 18.51
N LEU A 104 16.89 -13.66 19.13
CA LEU A 104 18.15 -14.15 18.57
C LEU A 104 18.20 -15.69 18.51
N ALA A 105 17.57 -16.37 19.47
CA ALA A 105 17.45 -17.81 19.50
C ALA A 105 16.48 -18.36 18.44
N TRP A 106 15.55 -17.54 17.93
CA TRP A 106 14.60 -17.93 16.89
C TRP A 106 15.30 -18.47 15.64
N ARG A 107 14.86 -19.64 15.16
CA ARG A 107 15.50 -20.45 14.10
C ARG A 107 15.96 -19.63 12.90
N LYS A 108 15.16 -18.67 12.43
CA LYS A 108 15.49 -17.87 11.24
C LYS A 108 16.64 -16.88 11.51
N LEU A 109 16.60 -16.13 12.61
CA LEU A 109 17.69 -15.19 12.94
C LEU A 109 18.95 -15.94 13.38
N LYS A 110 18.79 -17.05 14.11
CA LYS A 110 19.89 -17.97 14.42
C LYS A 110 20.57 -18.51 13.15
N SER A 111 19.81 -18.90 12.13
CA SER A 111 20.38 -19.37 10.85
C SER A 111 21.13 -18.29 10.08
N LEU A 112 20.70 -17.03 10.23
CA LEU A 112 21.35 -15.86 9.63
C LEU A 112 22.56 -15.37 10.44
N LYS A 113 22.82 -15.96 11.62
CA LYS A 113 23.85 -15.54 12.58
C LYS A 113 23.76 -14.04 12.88
N VAL A 114 22.54 -13.58 13.14
CA VAL A 114 22.30 -12.19 13.55
C VAL A 114 22.84 -11.98 14.95
N THR A 115 23.49 -10.85 15.19
CA THR A 115 24.03 -10.47 16.50
C THR A 115 23.18 -9.39 17.17
N PHE A 116 23.38 -9.18 18.48
CA PHE A 116 22.74 -8.08 19.20
C PHE A 116 23.05 -6.69 18.59
N PRO A 117 24.32 -6.36 18.26
CA PRO A 117 24.62 -5.12 17.54
C PRO A 117 23.85 -4.94 16.22
N GLU A 118 23.61 -6.01 15.46
CA GLU A 118 22.80 -5.92 14.24
C GLU A 118 21.33 -5.59 14.51
N ILE A 119 20.79 -6.02 15.66
CA ILE A 119 19.43 -5.65 16.08
C ILE A 119 19.40 -4.17 16.47
N VAL A 120 20.37 -3.72 17.28
CA VAL A 120 20.52 -2.32 17.69
C VAL A 120 20.64 -1.41 16.47
N ASP A 121 21.50 -1.77 15.52
CA ASP A 121 21.66 -1.07 14.23
C ASP A 121 20.34 -1.05 13.44
N ALA A 122 19.60 -2.15 13.40
CA ALA A 122 18.33 -2.24 12.67
C ALA A 122 17.21 -1.41 13.32
N VAL A 123 17.27 -1.17 14.63
CA VAL A 123 16.38 -0.23 15.34
C VAL A 123 16.79 1.21 15.00
N ALA A 124 18.08 1.54 15.15
CA ALA A 124 18.62 2.89 14.95
C ALA A 124 18.52 3.37 13.49
N SER A 125 18.82 2.52 12.51
CA SER A 125 18.81 2.84 11.08
C SER A 125 17.44 2.70 10.40
N SER A 126 16.38 2.43 11.17
CA SER A 126 15.07 2.15 10.60
C SER A 126 14.42 3.41 10.02
N ASP A 127 14.38 3.54 8.69
CA ASP A 127 13.77 4.69 7.98
C ASP A 127 12.32 5.04 8.42
N LYS A 128 11.63 4.08 9.04
CA LYS A 128 10.22 4.21 9.44
C LYS A 128 10.01 4.01 10.94
N LYS A 129 11.07 4.06 11.75
CA LYS A 129 11.05 3.70 13.18
C LYS A 129 10.23 2.42 13.41
N ARG A 130 10.57 1.34 12.67
CA ARG A 130 9.73 0.13 12.57
C ARG A 130 9.69 -0.69 13.86
N PHE A 131 10.66 -0.46 14.74
CA PHE A 131 10.91 -1.22 15.95
C PHE A 131 11.10 -0.27 17.13
N GLY A 132 10.62 -0.67 18.29
CA GLY A 132 10.92 -0.04 19.58
C GLY A 132 11.78 -0.98 20.41
N LEU A 133 12.70 -0.42 21.20
CA LEU A 133 13.61 -1.16 22.07
C LEU A 133 13.38 -0.73 23.52
N LEU A 134 13.41 -1.66 24.45
CA LEU A 134 13.30 -1.42 25.88
C LEU A 134 14.47 -2.10 26.57
N TYR A 135 15.09 -1.42 27.52
CA TYR A 135 16.19 -1.94 28.32
C TYR A 135 15.73 -2.14 29.77
N LEU A 136 15.92 -3.35 30.29
CA LEU A 136 15.61 -3.77 31.66
C LEU A 136 16.86 -4.46 32.22
N PRO A 137 17.68 -3.78 33.05
CA PRO A 137 18.87 -4.38 33.64
C PRO A 137 18.50 -5.54 34.60
N PRO A 138 19.44 -6.45 34.90
CA PRO A 138 19.20 -7.65 35.70
C PRO A 138 18.95 -7.39 37.19
N THR A 139 18.77 -6.14 37.60
CA THR A 139 18.40 -5.72 38.96
C THR A 139 16.99 -5.14 38.99
N SER A 140 15.99 -5.97 38.71
CA SER A 140 14.60 -5.76 39.13
C SER A 140 13.80 -7.05 39.05
N GLU A 141 14.09 -8.00 39.94
CA GLU A 141 13.07 -8.97 40.35
C GLU A 141 12.89 -8.93 41.88
N SER A 142 11.61 -8.84 42.27
CA SER A 142 11.01 -8.99 43.60
C SER A 142 11.00 -7.81 44.56
N THR A 143 9.87 -7.07 44.58
CA THR A 143 9.18 -6.66 45.83
C THR A 143 7.66 -6.57 45.59
N SER A 144 6.95 -7.61 46.06
CA SER A 144 5.59 -7.67 46.65
C SER A 144 4.38 -6.98 45.95
N THR A 145 3.33 -7.74 45.62
CA THR A 145 2.11 -7.95 46.43
C THR A 145 1.17 -6.74 46.53
N SER A 146 -0.04 -6.94 46.01
CA SER A 146 -1.30 -6.22 46.26
C SER A 146 -1.33 -5.28 47.46
N THR A 147 -1.59 -3.99 47.23
CA THR A 147 -2.42 -3.17 48.15
C THR A 147 -3.13 -2.09 47.34
N SER A 148 -4.45 -2.11 47.42
CA SER A 148 -5.39 -1.13 46.92
C SER A 148 -5.13 0.23 47.56
N THR A 149 -4.88 1.27 46.78
CA THR A 149 -5.32 2.62 47.15
C THR A 149 -5.48 3.44 45.88
N ALA A 150 -6.70 3.88 45.63
CA ALA A 150 -6.97 4.91 44.63
C ALA A 150 -6.17 6.18 44.95
N PRO A 151 -5.77 6.92 43.91
CA PRO A 151 -6.15 8.32 43.91
C PRO A 151 -6.93 8.66 42.64
N GLU A 152 -8.04 9.30 42.94
CA GLU A 152 -8.93 10.06 42.09
C GLU A 152 -8.17 11.08 41.22
N ALA A 153 -8.58 11.15 39.94
CA ALA A 153 -8.45 12.26 39.00
C ALA A 153 -7.15 13.10 39.00
N THR A 154 -6.35 12.96 37.93
CA THR A 154 -6.00 14.08 37.03
C THR A 154 -5.62 13.51 35.66
N THR A 155 -6.49 13.83 34.70
CA THR A 155 -6.43 13.49 33.29
C THR A 155 -5.41 14.40 32.57
N GLY A 156 -4.47 13.82 31.82
CA GLY A 156 -3.72 14.56 30.79
C GLY A 156 -2.21 14.33 30.77
N ASP A 157 -1.73 13.82 29.62
CA ASP A 157 -0.42 14.17 29.04
C ASP A 157 0.86 13.58 29.67
N ILE A 158 1.10 12.25 29.59
CA ILE A 158 2.42 11.65 29.96
C ILE A 158 2.94 10.52 29.02
N THR A 159 2.15 9.96 28.10
CA THR A 159 2.59 8.74 27.37
C THR A 159 3.53 9.00 26.18
N THR A 160 3.50 10.19 25.57
CA THR A 160 4.24 10.51 24.33
C THR A 160 5.76 10.51 24.49
N THR A 161 6.27 10.88 25.67
CA THR A 161 7.71 10.96 25.91
C THR A 161 8.30 9.60 26.28
N ALA A 162 7.53 8.72 26.94
CA ALA A 162 8.08 7.57 27.64
C ALA A 162 8.66 6.48 26.72
N THR A 163 8.03 6.14 25.59
CA THR A 163 8.46 5.02 24.72
C THR A 163 9.58 5.40 23.74
N GLU A 164 9.53 6.61 23.18
CA GLU A 164 10.64 7.13 22.35
C GLU A 164 11.86 7.39 23.23
N THR A 165 11.65 7.93 24.44
CA THR A 165 12.70 8.04 25.46
C THR A 165 13.20 6.65 25.88
N ALA A 166 12.34 5.64 26.03
CA ALA A 166 12.76 4.29 26.35
C ALA A 166 13.61 3.66 25.24
N THR A 167 13.25 3.87 23.96
CA THR A 167 14.05 3.39 22.83
C THR A 167 15.39 4.10 22.73
N VAL A 168 15.41 5.42 22.91
CA VAL A 168 16.66 6.20 22.93
C VAL A 168 17.54 5.79 24.11
N SER A 169 16.94 5.63 25.30
CA SER A 169 17.63 5.15 26.51
C SER A 169 18.18 3.73 26.32
N ALA A 170 17.40 2.83 25.71
CA ALA A 170 17.84 1.48 25.40
C ALA A 170 18.98 1.46 24.37
N LEU A 171 18.91 2.29 23.32
CA LEU A 171 20.00 2.44 22.35
C LEU A 171 21.27 2.99 23.01
N ALA A 172 21.15 3.93 23.95
CA ALA A 172 22.28 4.43 24.73
C ALA A 172 22.85 3.35 25.65
N ALA A 173 22.01 2.61 26.38
CA ALA A 173 22.42 1.50 27.22
C ALA A 173 23.13 0.40 26.40
N ALA A 174 22.69 0.18 25.16
CA ALA A 174 23.30 -0.78 24.23
C ALA A 174 24.71 -0.39 23.76
N THR A 175 25.28 0.72 24.24
CA THR A 175 26.71 1.02 24.08
C THR A 175 27.55 0.45 25.22
N THR A 176 26.96 0.23 26.39
CA THR A 176 27.62 -0.24 27.61
C THR A 176 27.26 -1.69 27.96
N ASP A 177 26.02 -2.10 27.66
CA ASP A 177 25.52 -3.43 27.92
C ASP A 177 25.22 -4.14 26.60
N GLN A 178 25.87 -5.27 26.37
CA GLN A 178 25.73 -6.08 25.15
C GLN A 178 24.96 -7.38 25.40
N ASP A 179 24.41 -7.58 26.61
CA ASP A 179 23.65 -8.77 26.94
C ASP A 179 22.22 -8.66 26.38
N PRO A 180 21.84 -9.45 25.36
CA PRO A 180 20.51 -9.40 24.78
C PRO A 180 19.40 -9.81 25.77
N ALA A 181 19.72 -10.46 26.90
CA ALA A 181 18.73 -10.81 27.92
C ALA A 181 18.12 -9.56 28.59
N HIS A 182 18.84 -8.44 28.61
CA HIS A 182 18.38 -7.18 29.22
C HIS A 182 17.53 -6.33 28.28
N TYR A 183 17.25 -6.80 27.06
CA TYR A 183 16.55 -6.03 26.06
C TYR A 183 15.27 -6.71 25.60
N PHE A 184 14.27 -5.89 25.34
CA PHE A 184 13.01 -6.28 24.75
C PHE A 184 12.75 -5.45 23.49
N ILE A 185 12.18 -6.08 22.47
CA ILE A 185 11.92 -5.47 21.17
C ILE A 185 10.50 -5.73 20.73
N ARG A 186 9.91 -4.74 20.06
CA ARG A 186 8.58 -4.82 19.46
C ARG A 186 8.55 -4.20 18.08
N ALA A 187 7.52 -4.52 17.30
CA ALA A 187 7.18 -3.66 16.16
C ALA A 187 6.39 -2.44 16.68
N THR A 188 6.63 -1.27 16.09
CA THR A 188 5.86 -0.07 16.44
C THR A 188 4.46 -0.10 15.84
N GLN A 189 4.27 -0.81 14.73
CA GLN A 189 3.01 -0.85 13.97
C GLN A 189 2.82 -2.12 13.15
N GLY A 190 1.58 -2.32 12.67
CA GLY A 190 1.25 -3.29 11.63
C GLY A 190 1.07 -4.72 12.13
N HIS A 191 0.72 -4.89 13.40
CA HIS A 191 0.40 -6.18 13.99
C HIS A 191 -0.86 -6.79 13.35
N SER A 192 -0.81 -8.11 13.15
CA SER A 192 -1.97 -8.96 12.88
C SER A 192 -2.09 -10.08 13.94
N ILE A 193 -1.29 -10.00 14.99
CA ILE A 193 -1.32 -10.91 16.14
C ILE A 193 -2.46 -10.43 17.06
N LYS A 194 -3.35 -11.34 17.44
CA LYS A 194 -4.57 -10.98 18.21
C LYS A 194 -4.29 -10.70 19.68
N SER A 195 -3.24 -11.31 20.24
CA SER A 195 -2.82 -11.14 21.64
C SER A 195 -2.14 -9.80 21.94
N VAL A 196 -1.76 -9.04 20.90
CA VAL A 196 -1.14 -7.72 21.06
C VAL A 196 -2.22 -6.64 21.07
N GLU A 197 -2.41 -5.99 22.22
CA GLU A 197 -3.31 -4.85 22.40
C GLU A 197 -2.68 -3.59 21.80
N ALA A 198 -2.75 -3.49 20.47
CA ALA A 198 -2.21 -2.34 19.74
C ALA A 198 -2.76 -0.99 20.25
N ALA A 199 -3.96 -0.96 20.86
CA ALA A 199 -4.61 0.25 21.35
C ALA A 199 -3.88 0.91 22.54
N GLY A 200 -3.14 0.16 23.38
CA GLY A 200 -2.43 0.72 24.54
C GLY A 200 -1.28 1.66 24.20
N LEU A 201 -0.94 1.75 22.91
CA LEU A 201 0.29 2.37 22.39
C LEU A 201 0.00 3.44 21.34
N LEU A 202 -1.28 3.75 21.16
CA LEU A 202 -1.75 4.69 20.17
C LEU A 202 -2.46 5.84 20.88
N GLU A 203 -2.08 7.05 20.52
CA GLU A 203 -2.78 8.25 20.97
C GLU A 203 -4.15 8.29 20.29
N ARG A 204 -5.22 8.24 21.07
CA ARG A 204 -6.58 8.36 20.54
C ARG A 204 -6.81 9.79 20.07
N LEU A 205 -7.24 9.95 18.82
CA LEU A 205 -7.64 11.25 18.29
C LEU A 205 -9.07 11.55 18.74
N THR A 206 -9.28 12.74 19.31
CA THR A 206 -10.57 13.17 19.84
C THR A 206 -10.89 14.60 19.43
N LEU A 207 -12.18 14.95 19.41
CA LEU A 207 -12.63 16.31 19.13
C LEU A 207 -12.72 17.21 20.37
N ASP A 208 -12.76 16.60 21.56
CA ASP A 208 -12.91 17.28 22.86
C ASP A 208 -11.59 17.90 23.35
N GLY A 209 -10.45 17.51 22.77
CA GLY A 209 -9.13 18.04 23.08
C GLY A 209 -8.70 19.21 22.18
N ASP A 210 -7.40 19.48 22.20
CA ASP A 210 -6.78 20.47 21.32
C ASP A 210 -6.85 20.03 19.85
N ARG A 211 -7.72 20.68 19.07
CA ARG A 211 -7.91 20.41 17.64
C ARG A 211 -6.66 20.64 16.80
N SER A 212 -5.71 21.45 17.27
CA SER A 212 -4.43 21.65 16.56
C SER A 212 -3.58 20.37 16.52
N LYS A 213 -3.82 19.43 17.44
CA LYS A 213 -3.18 18.11 17.45
C LYS A 213 -3.71 17.20 16.35
N LEU A 214 -4.87 17.46 15.77
CA LEU A 214 -5.44 16.63 14.70
C LEU A 214 -4.65 16.83 13.39
N PRO A 215 -4.34 15.74 12.66
CA PRO A 215 -3.65 15.87 11.38
C PRO A 215 -4.56 16.55 10.36
N ALA A 216 -4.05 17.60 9.70
CA ALA A 216 -4.79 18.33 8.66
C ALA A 216 -5.11 17.48 7.42
N THR A 217 -4.37 16.39 7.20
CA THR A 217 -4.61 15.46 6.09
C THR A 217 -4.54 14.04 6.61
N VAL A 218 -5.54 13.24 6.23
CA VAL A 218 -5.57 11.80 6.45
C VAL A 218 -5.87 11.14 5.11
N VAL A 219 -4.89 10.44 4.55
CA VAL A 219 -5.01 9.88 3.19
C VAL A 219 -4.60 8.41 3.14
N HIS A 220 -5.40 7.61 2.45
CA HIS A 220 -5.12 6.21 2.16
C HIS A 220 -4.78 6.02 0.69
N GLY A 221 -3.63 5.41 0.41
CA GLY A 221 -3.24 5.03 -0.95
C GLY A 221 -3.66 3.61 -1.30
N THR A 222 -4.37 3.46 -2.40
CA THR A 222 -4.80 2.18 -2.95
C THR A 222 -4.51 2.07 -4.46
N PHE A 223 -4.92 0.96 -5.06
CA PHE A 223 -4.67 0.63 -6.47
C PHE A 223 -5.96 0.64 -7.28
N HIS A 224 -5.82 0.80 -8.59
CA HIS A 224 -6.94 0.83 -9.53
C HIS A 224 -7.94 -0.31 -9.34
N GLY A 225 -7.46 -1.57 -9.26
CA GLY A 225 -8.34 -2.73 -9.09
C GLY A 225 -9.01 -2.85 -7.71
N ALA A 226 -8.57 -2.07 -6.72
CA ALA A 226 -9.13 -2.09 -5.36
C ALA A 226 -10.23 -1.03 -5.17
N TRP A 227 -10.20 0.08 -5.91
CA TRP A 227 -11.18 1.16 -5.76
C TRP A 227 -12.64 0.69 -5.98
N PRO A 228 -12.99 -0.03 -7.06
CA PRO A 228 -14.35 -0.53 -7.25
C PRO A 228 -14.83 -1.41 -6.10
N LEU A 229 -13.95 -2.25 -5.55
CA LEU A 229 -14.26 -3.14 -4.42
C LEU A 229 -14.48 -2.36 -3.11
N ILE A 230 -13.74 -1.26 -2.91
CA ILE A 230 -13.93 -0.37 -1.76
C ILE A 230 -15.30 0.28 -1.84
N LEU A 231 -15.65 0.81 -3.02
CA LEU A 231 -16.95 1.43 -3.27
C LEU A 231 -18.11 0.43 -3.10
N GLU A 232 -18.02 -0.72 -3.75
CA GLU A 232 -19.02 -1.80 -3.66
C GLU A 232 -19.18 -2.29 -2.22
N SER A 233 -18.07 -2.47 -1.50
CA SER A 233 -18.15 -2.97 -0.14
C SER A 233 -18.77 -1.95 0.81
N GLY A 234 -18.71 -0.64 0.51
CA GLY A 234 -19.18 0.44 1.38
C GLY A 234 -18.08 1.11 2.23
N GLY A 235 -16.79 0.93 1.91
CA GLY A 235 -15.70 1.62 2.62
C GLY A 235 -14.38 0.85 2.68
N LEU A 236 -13.40 1.38 3.42
CA LEU A 236 -12.10 0.72 3.62
C LEU A 236 -12.20 -0.32 4.74
N ARG A 237 -11.67 -1.53 4.52
CA ARG A 237 -11.62 -2.59 5.54
C ARG A 237 -10.20 -2.85 6.00
N CYS A 238 -10.04 -3.31 7.23
CA CYS A 238 -8.72 -3.66 7.80
C CYS A 238 -8.05 -4.86 7.10
N MET A 239 -8.83 -5.67 6.38
CA MET A 239 -8.38 -6.88 5.68
C MET A 239 -7.68 -7.85 6.65
N GLY A 240 -6.45 -8.31 6.35
CA GLY A 240 -5.67 -9.16 7.24
C GLY A 240 -4.92 -8.42 8.35
N ARG A 241 -5.19 -7.12 8.55
CA ARG A 241 -4.59 -6.30 9.61
C ARG A 241 -5.63 -5.94 10.66
N ASN A 242 -5.17 -5.51 11.83
CA ASN A 242 -6.07 -5.03 12.88
C ASN A 242 -6.68 -3.64 12.53
N GLN A 243 -5.95 -2.82 11.77
CA GLN A 243 -6.31 -1.43 11.46
C GLN A 243 -5.98 -1.04 10.02
N VAL A 244 -6.82 -0.18 9.42
CA VAL A 244 -6.50 0.58 8.20
C VAL A 244 -5.43 1.61 8.52
N HIS A 245 -4.45 1.74 7.62
CA HIS A 245 -3.34 2.69 7.79
C HIS A 245 -3.52 3.87 6.84
N PHE A 246 -3.27 5.06 7.36
CA PHE A 246 -3.35 6.33 6.65
C PHE A 246 -2.03 7.09 6.80
N ALA A 247 -1.70 7.85 5.77
CA ALA A 247 -0.61 8.81 5.76
C ALA A 247 -1.14 10.21 6.11
N THR A 248 -0.25 11.07 6.58
CA THR A 248 -0.54 12.50 6.86
C THR A 248 -0.27 13.40 5.66
N GLY A 249 -0.11 12.81 4.47
CA GLY A 249 0.15 13.50 3.21
C GLY A 249 0.27 12.51 2.05
N PRO A 250 0.27 12.99 0.80
CA PRO A 250 0.29 14.40 0.39
C PRO A 250 -1.10 15.05 0.50
N THR A 251 -1.16 16.38 0.59
CA THR A 251 -2.46 17.11 0.59
C THR A 251 -3.13 16.99 -0.78
N ARG A 252 -4.45 17.20 -0.80
CA ARG A 252 -5.25 17.10 -2.02
C ARG A 252 -4.79 18.12 -3.07
N GLU A 253 -4.53 19.34 -2.64
CA GLU A 253 -4.13 20.48 -3.48
C GLU A 253 -2.82 20.18 -4.20
N VAL A 254 -1.83 19.63 -3.47
CA VAL A 254 -0.54 19.25 -4.03
C VAL A 254 -0.68 18.16 -5.09
N VAL A 255 -1.59 17.20 -4.89
CA VAL A 255 -1.81 16.14 -5.87
C VAL A 255 -2.54 16.67 -7.10
N LEU A 256 -3.61 17.46 -6.92
CA LEU A 256 -4.37 18.03 -8.02
C LEU A 256 -3.51 18.97 -8.89
N ALA A 257 -2.64 19.78 -8.27
CA ALA A 257 -1.68 20.62 -9.00
C ALA A 257 -0.75 19.78 -9.88
N ARG A 258 -0.28 18.62 -9.39
CA ARG A 258 0.54 17.68 -10.18
C ARG A 258 -0.26 17.02 -11.30
N CYS A 259 -1.53 16.68 -11.07
CA CYS A 259 -2.40 16.14 -12.11
C CYS A 259 -2.58 17.16 -13.25
N ALA A 260 -2.82 18.43 -12.91
CA ALA A 260 -2.97 19.50 -13.89
C ALA A 260 -1.69 19.72 -14.70
N ALA A 261 -0.53 19.75 -14.05
CA ALA A 261 0.77 19.87 -14.72
C ALA A 261 1.02 18.68 -15.68
N ALA A 262 0.77 17.45 -15.24
CA ALA A 262 0.93 16.26 -16.07
C ALA A 262 -0.06 16.19 -17.25
N ALA A 263 -1.23 16.82 -17.13
CA ALA A 263 -2.18 16.94 -18.23
C ALA A 263 -1.68 17.92 -19.31
N ALA A 264 -1.11 19.06 -18.88
CA ALA A 264 -0.52 20.05 -19.79
C ALA A 264 0.73 19.51 -20.52
N GLU A 265 1.62 18.79 -19.82
CA GLU A 265 2.85 18.25 -20.42
C GLU A 265 2.61 17.14 -21.45
N LYS A 266 1.48 16.42 -21.37
CA LYS A 266 1.09 15.42 -22.37
C LYS A 266 0.74 16.05 -23.72
N GLU A 267 0.34 17.32 -23.73
CA GLU A 267 0.10 18.05 -24.99
C GLU A 267 1.43 18.46 -25.66
N GLU A 268 2.53 18.58 -24.90
CA GLU A 268 3.85 19.00 -25.41
C GLU A 268 4.90 17.88 -25.57
N GLY A 269 4.54 16.61 -25.40
CA GLY A 269 5.41 15.48 -25.75
C GLY A 269 6.66 15.28 -24.85
N GLY A 270 6.65 15.84 -23.64
CA GLY A 270 7.75 15.69 -22.68
C GLY A 270 7.76 14.36 -21.93
N VAL A 271 8.92 13.71 -21.82
CA VAL A 271 9.14 12.57 -20.91
C VAL A 271 9.69 13.11 -19.59
N VAL A 272 8.97 12.91 -18.48
CA VAL A 272 9.49 13.25 -17.15
C VAL A 272 9.32 12.11 -16.15
N GLY A 273 10.42 11.76 -15.49
CA GLY A 273 10.45 10.86 -14.35
C GLY A 273 9.98 11.57 -13.08
N GLU A 274 8.82 11.19 -12.57
CA GLU A 274 8.26 11.74 -11.33
C GLU A 274 9.11 11.38 -10.10
N GLN A 275 9.68 12.39 -9.44
CA GLN A 275 10.19 12.26 -8.07
C GLN A 275 9.02 12.25 -7.09
N GLN A 276 8.41 11.08 -6.94
CA GLN A 276 7.32 10.87 -6.01
C GLN A 276 7.86 10.87 -4.58
N GLN A 277 7.59 11.97 -3.87
CA GLN A 277 7.97 12.14 -2.47
C GLN A 277 7.48 10.95 -1.64
N VAL A 278 8.41 10.30 -0.93
CA VAL A 278 8.12 9.14 -0.10
C VAL A 278 7.48 9.63 1.19
N ILE A 279 6.19 9.30 1.39
CA ILE A 279 5.45 9.68 2.60
C ILE A 279 5.21 8.42 3.44
N SER A 280 5.45 8.53 4.75
CA SER A 280 5.23 7.43 5.69
C SER A 280 3.76 6.99 5.68
N GLY A 281 3.50 5.69 5.86
CA GLY A 281 2.14 5.13 5.85
C GLY A 281 1.59 4.71 4.48
N MET A 282 2.13 5.20 3.35
CA MET A 282 1.59 4.92 2.01
C MET A 282 2.62 4.26 1.07
N ARG A 283 2.13 3.43 0.13
CA ARG A 283 2.97 2.88 -0.95
C ARG A 283 3.23 3.94 -2.02
N ARG A 284 4.48 4.05 -2.49
CA ARG A 284 4.87 5.03 -3.52
C ARG A 284 4.07 4.85 -4.82
N ASP A 285 3.78 3.63 -5.19
CA ASP A 285 3.09 3.23 -6.42
C ASP A 285 1.55 3.24 -6.31
N ALA A 286 0.98 3.71 -5.20
CA ALA A 286 -0.47 3.86 -5.06
C ALA A 286 -1.00 4.86 -6.10
N GLN A 287 -1.95 4.43 -6.93
CA GLN A 287 -2.52 5.25 -8.02
C GLN A 287 -3.73 6.06 -7.56
N VAL A 288 -4.46 5.56 -6.57
CA VAL A 288 -5.70 6.16 -6.05
C VAL A 288 -5.46 6.60 -4.62
N LEU A 289 -5.85 7.83 -4.31
CA LEU A 289 -5.74 8.43 -3.00
C LEU A 289 -7.14 8.72 -2.45
N ILE A 290 -7.45 8.17 -1.29
CA ILE A 290 -8.71 8.36 -0.59
C ILE A 290 -8.45 9.29 0.59
N TYR A 291 -9.02 10.49 0.53
CA TYR A 291 -8.95 11.50 1.59
C TYR A 291 -10.10 11.32 2.56
N ILE A 292 -9.81 11.35 3.86
CA ILE A 292 -10.78 11.15 4.92
C ILE A 292 -11.06 12.50 5.60
N ASP A 293 -12.33 12.82 5.75
CA ASP A 293 -12.79 13.89 6.63
C ASP A 293 -12.71 13.38 8.08
N LEU A 294 -11.58 13.67 8.73
CA LEU A 294 -11.30 13.15 10.07
C LEU A 294 -12.30 13.69 11.10
N VAL A 295 -12.75 14.94 10.97
CA VAL A 295 -13.71 15.53 11.92
C VAL A 295 -15.03 14.79 11.80
N LYS A 296 -15.55 14.66 10.57
CA LYS A 296 -16.78 13.90 10.30
C LYS A 296 -16.67 12.44 10.74
N ALA A 297 -15.50 11.82 10.58
CA ALA A 297 -15.25 10.46 11.05
C ALA A 297 -15.39 10.35 12.57
N LEU A 298 -14.74 11.25 13.32
CA LEU A 298 -14.80 11.25 14.78
C LEU A 298 -16.21 11.56 15.31
N GLU A 299 -16.94 12.49 14.67
CA GLU A 299 -18.35 12.79 14.99
C GLU A 299 -19.26 11.59 14.76
N ALA A 300 -19.00 10.82 13.69
CA ALA A 300 -19.71 9.57 13.40
C ALA A 300 -19.33 8.40 14.33
N GLY A 301 -18.44 8.62 15.30
CA GLY A 301 -17.94 7.59 16.21
C GLY A 301 -16.94 6.62 15.58
N CYS A 302 -16.40 6.92 14.40
CA CYS A 302 -15.35 6.11 13.77
C CYS A 302 -14.02 6.39 14.49
N PRO A 303 -13.41 5.39 15.13
CA PRO A 303 -12.27 5.65 15.98
C PRO A 303 -10.98 5.77 15.14
N PHE A 304 -10.19 6.80 15.45
CA PHE A 304 -8.88 7.04 14.85
C PHE A 304 -7.83 7.21 15.93
N TRP A 305 -6.63 6.76 15.61
CA TRP A 305 -5.47 6.91 16.48
C TRP A 305 -4.25 7.37 15.71
N ARG A 306 -3.35 8.02 16.42
CA ARG A 306 -1.99 8.32 15.97
C ARG A 306 -1.02 7.39 16.69
N SER A 307 -0.18 6.71 15.93
CA SER A 307 0.96 6.00 16.51
C SER A 307 2.13 6.93 16.78
N GLU A 308 3.06 6.46 17.59
CA GLU A 308 4.35 7.12 17.89
C GLU A 308 5.10 7.66 16.66
N ASN A 309 5.11 6.94 15.52
CA ASN A 309 5.80 7.40 14.30
C ASN A 309 4.95 8.35 13.42
N GLY A 310 3.84 8.89 13.94
CA GLY A 310 2.95 9.84 13.27
C GLY A 310 1.99 9.22 12.24
N VAL A 311 2.03 7.90 12.02
CA VAL A 311 1.07 7.21 11.14
C VAL A 311 -0.30 7.17 11.80
N ILE A 312 -1.33 7.37 10.98
CA ILE A 312 -2.71 7.41 11.44
C ILE A 312 -3.36 6.04 11.17
N LEU A 313 -4.13 5.55 12.13
CA LEU A 313 -4.71 4.22 12.15
C LEU A 313 -6.20 4.30 12.48
N SER A 314 -7.01 3.41 11.90
CA SER A 314 -8.40 3.24 12.29
C SER A 314 -8.80 1.78 12.16
N GLU A 315 -9.51 1.24 13.15
CA GLU A 315 -10.20 -0.06 13.06
C GLU A 315 -11.54 0.08 12.33
N GLY A 316 -12.03 1.31 12.16
CA GLY A 316 -13.34 1.60 11.60
C GLY A 316 -14.50 1.29 12.55
N ILE A 317 -15.72 1.54 12.08
CA ILE A 317 -16.95 1.08 12.73
C ILE A 317 -17.19 -0.34 12.24
N GLU A 318 -17.24 -1.32 13.16
CA GLU A 318 -17.40 -2.74 12.82
C GLU A 318 -16.35 -3.26 11.80
N GLY A 319 -15.10 -2.80 11.92
CA GLY A 319 -14.00 -3.22 11.04
C GLY A 319 -13.92 -2.50 9.69
N ARG A 320 -14.65 -1.38 9.55
CA ARG A 320 -14.79 -0.63 8.30
C ARG A 320 -14.74 0.87 8.54
N VAL A 321 -13.91 1.59 7.78
CA VAL A 321 -13.98 3.04 7.66
C VAL A 321 -15.01 3.38 6.58
N PRO A 322 -16.17 3.97 6.94
CA PRO A 322 -17.31 4.15 6.04
C PRO A 322 -17.03 5.08 4.84
N LEU A 323 -17.74 4.91 3.73
CA LEU A 323 -17.68 5.85 2.60
C LEU A 323 -18.16 7.25 2.96
N GLU A 324 -19.07 7.34 3.93
CA GLU A 324 -19.69 8.58 4.39
C GLU A 324 -18.66 9.56 4.94
N VAL A 325 -17.53 9.07 5.44
CA VAL A 325 -16.44 9.90 5.99
C VAL A 325 -15.36 10.19 4.97
N PHE A 326 -15.49 9.71 3.73
CA PHE A 326 -14.55 10.06 2.67
C PHE A 326 -14.85 11.49 2.23
N GLU A 327 -13.82 12.32 2.22
CA GLU A 327 -13.91 13.69 1.71
C GLU A 327 -13.87 13.66 0.18
N ALA A 328 -12.84 13.03 -0.37
CA ALA A 328 -12.60 12.94 -1.80
C ALA A 328 -11.74 11.73 -2.16
N VAL A 329 -11.85 11.28 -3.41
CA VAL A 329 -10.96 10.28 -4.00
C VAL A 329 -10.34 10.88 -5.26
N VAL A 330 -9.02 10.81 -5.32
CA VAL A 330 -8.21 11.39 -6.39
C VAL A 330 -7.40 10.28 -7.05
N GLU A 331 -7.52 10.14 -8.35
CA GLU A 331 -6.61 9.34 -9.16
C GLU A 331 -5.50 10.25 -9.68
N ARG A 332 -4.25 9.79 -9.58
CA ARG A 332 -3.06 10.64 -9.81
C ARG A 332 -2.93 11.20 -11.24
N ARG A 333 -3.71 10.73 -12.20
CA ARG A 333 -3.71 11.20 -13.60
C ARG A 333 -5.03 11.87 -13.99
N LEU A 334 -6.17 11.40 -13.48
CA LEU A 334 -7.49 11.99 -13.78
C LEU A 334 -7.87 13.14 -12.84
N GLY A 335 -7.25 13.24 -11.67
CA GLY A 335 -7.70 14.14 -10.62
C GLY A 335 -8.86 13.55 -9.82
N THR A 336 -9.78 14.40 -9.35
CA THR A 336 -10.89 13.99 -8.47
C THR A 336 -11.88 13.10 -9.21
N ILE A 337 -12.05 11.86 -8.76
CA ILE A 337 -12.99 10.89 -9.36
C ILE A 337 -14.28 10.75 -8.53
N TRP A 338 -14.22 11.07 -7.23
CA TRP A 338 -15.32 10.96 -6.30
C TRP A 338 -15.17 12.02 -5.22
N GLU A 339 -16.25 12.62 -4.77
CA GLU A 339 -16.25 13.65 -3.74
C GLU A 339 -17.57 13.66 -2.96
N ARG A 340 -17.48 13.65 -1.63
CA ARG A 340 -18.60 13.81 -0.68
C ARG A 340 -19.86 13.00 -1.05
N GLY A 341 -19.70 11.74 -1.44
CA GLY A 341 -20.83 10.84 -1.77
C GLY A 341 -21.14 10.72 -3.26
N ALA A 342 -20.57 11.58 -4.11
CA ALA A 342 -20.89 11.63 -5.54
C ALA A 342 -19.69 11.23 -6.40
N VAL A 343 -19.97 10.52 -7.50
CA VAL A 343 -18.99 10.27 -8.56
C VAL A 343 -18.81 11.55 -9.37
N VAL A 344 -17.59 12.06 -9.43
CA VAL A 344 -17.23 13.29 -10.17
C VAL A 344 -16.79 12.96 -11.59
N GLN A 345 -16.10 11.83 -11.76
CA GLN A 345 -15.65 11.34 -13.07
C GLN A 345 -15.87 9.84 -13.17
N GLU A 346 -16.28 9.38 -14.37
CA GLU A 346 -16.46 7.96 -14.62
C GLU A 346 -15.14 7.19 -14.51
N TRP A 347 -15.22 6.01 -13.90
CA TRP A 347 -14.07 5.15 -13.71
C TRP A 347 -13.81 4.32 -14.98
N PRO A 348 -12.63 4.43 -15.62
CA PRO A 348 -12.35 3.68 -16.84
C PRO A 348 -12.43 2.17 -16.61
N ALA A 349 -13.27 1.48 -17.40
CA ALA A 349 -13.52 0.04 -17.24
C ALA A 349 -12.24 -0.82 -17.37
N GLU A 350 -11.24 -0.35 -18.12
CA GLU A 350 -9.95 -1.03 -18.28
C GLU A 350 -9.14 -1.11 -16.98
N TRP A 351 -9.33 -0.16 -16.06
CA TRP A 351 -8.57 -0.08 -14.81
C TRP A 351 -9.08 -1.05 -13.75
N SER A 352 -10.39 -1.33 -13.77
CA SER A 352 -11.02 -2.35 -12.93
C SER A 352 -10.52 -3.76 -13.23
N ARG A 353 -9.97 -4.00 -14.44
CA ARG A 353 -9.43 -5.32 -14.85
C ARG A 353 -7.95 -5.51 -14.49
N ARG A 354 -7.22 -4.43 -14.13
CA ARG A 354 -5.80 -4.52 -13.78
C ARG A 354 -5.63 -5.19 -12.42
N ARG A 355 -5.09 -6.41 -12.45
CA ARG A 355 -4.89 -7.27 -11.28
C ARG A 355 -3.99 -6.59 -10.25
N ASN A 356 -4.34 -6.71 -8.97
CA ASN A 356 -3.49 -6.27 -7.87
C ASN A 356 -2.12 -6.99 -7.97
N PRO A 357 -0.96 -6.33 -7.81
CA PRO A 357 0.36 -6.92 -8.05
C PRO A 357 0.66 -8.19 -7.23
N LYS A 358 -0.11 -8.45 -6.17
CA LYS A 358 0.03 -9.62 -5.28
C LYS A 358 -1.02 -10.73 -5.48
N GLY A 359 -1.96 -10.58 -6.43
CA GLY A 359 -2.88 -11.66 -6.76
C GLY A 359 -2.17 -12.68 -7.66
N GLY A 360 -1.81 -13.84 -7.13
CA GLY A 360 -1.48 -15.01 -7.95
C GLY A 360 -2.69 -15.40 -8.82
N PRO A 361 -2.48 -16.07 -9.97
CA PRO A 361 -3.58 -16.56 -10.78
C PRO A 361 -4.43 -17.52 -9.94
N LYS A 362 -5.76 -17.31 -9.91
CA LYS A 362 -6.70 -18.32 -9.43
C LYS A 362 -6.53 -19.53 -10.35
N SER A 363 -6.23 -20.69 -9.77
CA SER A 363 -6.40 -21.96 -10.45
C SER A 363 -7.87 -22.07 -10.83
N ASP A 364 -8.15 -22.04 -12.13
CA ASP A 364 -9.48 -22.29 -12.64
C ASP A 364 -9.85 -23.72 -12.27
N GLY A 365 -10.83 -23.86 -11.38
CA GLY A 365 -11.37 -25.14 -10.97
C GLY A 365 -12.30 -25.60 -12.07
N SER A 366 -11.75 -26.36 -13.02
CA SER A 366 -12.51 -27.17 -13.96
C SER A 366 -13.50 -28.05 -13.18
N LYS A 367 -14.80 -27.81 -13.40
CA LYS A 367 -15.83 -28.83 -13.28
C LYS A 367 -15.96 -29.56 -14.61
#